data_AF-A0AAW7PTS5-F1
#
_entry.id   AF-A0AAW7PTS5-F1
#
_cell.length_a   1.000
_cell.length_b   1.000
_cell.length_c   1.000
_cell.angle_alpha   90.00
_cell.angle_beta   90.00
_cell.angle_gamma   90.00
#
_symmetry.space_group_name_H-M   'P 1'
#
loop_
_entity.id
_entity.type
_entity.pdbx_description
1 polymer ?
#
loop_
_entity_poly.entity_id
_entity_poly.type
_entity_poly.pdbx_seq_one_letter_code
_entity_poly.pdbx_strand_id
1 'polypeptide(L)'
;MLNILSSLGFRVGLMFVQIFDKHQLITKNLKSLNIYFRYFIYTITIVVFYLLLQISEAFFLNTINSYNLQPIVYSTVIAIGLIFKIIALSFIVGIVFLEFIYNQNIDQYLKAVEKKENYINKNQLQWWRFKNQKWYLRVAIYLGIFAFFFNLFLGSFLSFLATQTISIEQLNLNWIEFDSFMKQFIILFIISVALFEFIKVRPARKVQLKIPKFDFDKNVDNNADTNILSSSSNDDLKEKN
;
A
#
# COMPACT_ATOMS: atom_id res chain seq x y z
N MET A 1 3.60 -18.46 22.04
CA MET A 1 4.55 -17.37 21.72
C MET A 1 4.49 -17.15 20.22
N LEU A 2 3.71 -16.18 19.72
CA LEU A 2 3.59 -15.93 18.28
C LEU A 2 4.95 -15.42 17.77
N ASN A 3 5.61 -16.20 16.93
CA ASN A 3 6.87 -15.83 16.30
C ASN A 3 6.65 -14.51 15.54
N ILE A 4 7.56 -13.54 15.62
CA ILE A 4 7.38 -12.20 15.01
C ILE A 4 6.94 -12.31 13.54
N LEU A 5 7.51 -13.29 12.83
CA LEU A 5 7.17 -13.64 11.45
C LEU A 5 5.69 -14.03 11.24
N SER A 6 5.07 -14.78 12.16
CA SER A 6 3.66 -15.16 12.02
C SER A 6 2.73 -13.98 12.27
N SER A 7 3.06 -13.11 13.23
CA SER A 7 2.28 -11.90 13.50
C SER A 7 2.34 -10.90 12.34
N LEU A 8 3.50 -10.78 11.70
CA LEU A 8 3.73 -9.89 10.58
C LEU A 8 3.12 -10.49 9.31
N GLY A 9 3.29 -11.79 9.09
CA GLY A 9 2.71 -12.51 7.97
C GLY A 9 1.19 -12.50 7.98
N PHE A 10 0.56 -12.65 9.16
CA PHE A 10 -0.89 -12.51 9.31
C PHE A 10 -1.38 -11.11 8.88
N ARG A 11 -0.69 -10.05 9.32
CA ARG A 11 -1.04 -8.66 8.96
C ARG A 11 -0.88 -8.41 7.47
N VAL A 12 0.20 -8.90 6.87
CA VAL A 12 0.46 -8.75 5.43
C VAL A 12 -0.57 -9.54 4.61
N GLY A 13 -0.89 -10.78 5.00
CA GLY A 13 -1.92 -11.59 4.34
C GLY A 13 -3.30 -10.94 4.41
N LEU A 14 -3.69 -10.39 5.56
CA LEU A 14 -4.94 -9.63 5.69
C LEU A 14 -4.96 -8.38 4.81
N MET A 15 -3.85 -7.64 4.75
CA MET A 15 -3.74 -6.45 3.91
C MET A 15 -3.84 -6.82 2.42
N PHE A 16 -3.25 -7.94 2.01
CA PHE A 16 -3.39 -8.46 0.65
C PHE A 16 -4.85 -8.77 0.31
N VAL A 17 -5.57 -9.49 1.19
CA VAL A 17 -7.00 -9.79 0.97
C VAL A 17 -7.83 -8.51 0.88
N GLN A 18 -7.57 -7.51 1.72
CA GLN A 18 -8.29 -6.24 1.68
C GLN A 18 -8.08 -5.45 0.38
N ILE A 19 -6.87 -5.49 -0.18
CA ILE A 19 -6.49 -4.68 -1.35
C ILE A 19 -6.79 -5.41 -2.66
N PHE A 20 -6.43 -6.69 -2.76
CA PHE A 20 -6.43 -7.45 -4.01
C PHE A 20 -7.53 -8.51 -4.10
N ASP A 21 -8.00 -9.04 -2.97
CA ASP A 21 -8.95 -10.16 -2.94
C ASP A 21 -10.13 -9.92 -1.99
N LYS A 22 -10.77 -8.75 -2.10
CA LYS A 22 -11.84 -8.32 -1.19
C LYS A 22 -13.02 -9.31 -1.14
N HIS A 23 -13.31 -9.96 -2.27
CA HIS A 23 -14.34 -10.99 -2.39
C HIS A 23 -13.87 -12.39 -1.98
N GLN A 24 -12.61 -12.53 -1.57
CA GLN A 24 -11.95 -13.77 -1.15
C GLN A 24 -11.96 -14.89 -2.21
N LEU A 25 -12.00 -14.55 -3.50
CA LEU A 25 -12.04 -15.52 -4.57
C LEU A 25 -10.75 -16.34 -4.60
N ILE A 26 -9.60 -15.66 -4.57
CA ILE A 26 -8.28 -16.32 -4.58
C ILE A 26 -8.06 -17.07 -3.27
N THR A 27 -8.39 -16.44 -2.16
CA THR A 27 -8.16 -16.95 -0.80
C THR A 27 -9.01 -18.20 -0.52
N LYS A 28 -10.30 -18.21 -0.87
CA LYS A 28 -11.18 -19.39 -0.65
C LYS A 28 -10.81 -20.54 -1.58
N ASN A 29 -10.52 -20.25 -2.84
CA ASN A 29 -10.14 -21.27 -3.82
C ASN A 29 -8.77 -21.88 -3.51
N LEU A 30 -7.80 -21.11 -2.99
CA LEU A 30 -6.52 -21.68 -2.56
C LEU A 30 -6.67 -22.47 -1.26
N LYS A 31 -7.47 -21.98 -0.30
CA LYS A 31 -7.67 -22.66 0.99
C LYS A 31 -8.23 -24.08 0.84
N SER A 32 -9.10 -24.32 -0.15
CA SER A 32 -9.67 -25.65 -0.42
C SER A 32 -8.66 -26.65 -0.98
N LEU A 33 -7.49 -26.19 -1.44
CA LEU A 33 -6.45 -27.03 -2.03
C LEU A 33 -5.53 -27.61 -0.95
N ASN A 34 -4.90 -28.74 -1.26
CA ASN A 34 -3.85 -29.34 -0.43
C ASN A 34 -2.65 -28.38 -0.30
N ILE A 35 -1.99 -28.40 0.86
CA ILE A 35 -0.84 -27.55 1.19
C ILE A 35 0.28 -27.63 0.13
N TYR A 36 0.61 -28.82 -0.37
CA TYR A 36 1.64 -28.98 -1.41
C TYR A 36 1.24 -28.32 -2.72
N PHE A 37 -0.04 -28.41 -3.08
CA PHE A 37 -0.57 -27.80 -4.30
C PHE A 37 -0.64 -26.27 -4.17
N ARG A 38 -0.91 -25.73 -2.98
CA ARG A 38 -0.80 -24.29 -2.71
C ARG A 38 0.63 -23.77 -2.92
N TYR A 39 1.63 -24.43 -2.32
CA TYR A 39 3.03 -24.05 -2.51
C TYR A 39 3.49 -24.13 -3.97
N PHE A 40 2.99 -25.12 -4.72
CA PHE A 40 3.21 -25.21 -6.16
C PHE A 40 2.63 -23.99 -6.90
N ILE A 41 1.38 -23.61 -6.60
CA ILE A 41 0.76 -22.42 -7.20
C ILE A 41 1.53 -21.14 -6.83
N TYR A 42 1.99 -20.98 -5.59
CA TYR A 42 2.80 -19.83 -5.19
C TYR A 42 4.09 -19.74 -6.00
N THR A 43 4.79 -20.86 -6.14
CA THR A 43 6.04 -20.95 -6.91
C THR A 43 5.80 -20.60 -8.38
N ILE A 44 4.77 -21.16 -9.01
CA ILE A 44 4.40 -20.82 -10.38
C ILE A 44 4.04 -19.34 -10.50
N THR A 45 3.27 -18.80 -9.55
CA THR A 45 2.86 -17.38 -9.58
C THR A 45 4.08 -16.47 -9.51
N ILE A 46 5.06 -16.78 -8.65
CA ILE A 46 6.33 -16.03 -8.58
C ILE A 46 7.05 -16.06 -9.94
N VAL A 47 7.20 -17.25 -10.54
CA VAL A 47 7.89 -17.41 -11.83
C VAL A 47 7.16 -16.66 -12.94
N VAL A 48 5.83 -16.80 -13.04
CA VAL A 48 5.02 -16.14 -14.07
C VAL A 48 5.06 -14.62 -13.93
N PHE A 49 4.90 -14.08 -12.71
CA PHE A 49 4.97 -12.63 -12.50
C PHE A 49 6.38 -12.07 -12.75
N TYR A 50 7.43 -12.83 -12.40
CA TYR A 50 8.80 -12.44 -12.73
C TYR A 50 9.02 -12.36 -14.25
N LEU A 51 8.59 -13.37 -15.00
CA LEU A 51 8.66 -13.36 -16.47
C LEU A 51 7.81 -12.22 -17.07
N LEU A 52 6.61 -11.98 -16.53
CA LEU A 52 5.75 -10.87 -16.97
C LEU A 52 6.42 -9.51 -16.73
N LEU A 53 7.08 -9.33 -15.59
CA LEU A 53 7.86 -8.13 -15.31
C LEU A 53 9.01 -7.95 -16.30
N GLN A 54 9.74 -9.01 -16.62
CA GLN A 54 10.84 -8.95 -17.57
C GLN A 54 10.37 -8.63 -19.00
N ILE A 55 9.28 -9.26 -19.45
CA ILE A 55 8.65 -8.98 -20.76
C ILE A 55 8.13 -7.54 -20.80
N SER A 56 7.46 -7.09 -19.73
CA SER A 56 6.93 -5.73 -19.63
C SER A 56 8.05 -4.69 -19.66
N GLU A 57 9.14 -4.91 -18.92
CA GLU A 57 10.31 -4.04 -18.90
C GLU A 57 10.95 -3.95 -20.30
N ALA A 58 11.13 -5.08 -20.99
CA ALA A 58 11.61 -5.11 -22.36
C ALA A 58 10.67 -4.38 -23.34
N PHE A 59 9.36 -4.57 -23.21
CA PHE A 59 8.37 -3.88 -24.03
C PHE A 59 8.39 -2.36 -23.81
N PHE A 60 8.43 -1.91 -22.55
CA PHE A 60 8.52 -0.48 -22.22
C PHE A 60 9.80 0.14 -22.76
N LEU A 61 10.95 -0.51 -22.58
CA LEU A 61 12.23 -0.03 -23.12
C LEU A 61 12.24 0.00 -24.64
N ASN A 62 11.70 -1.04 -25.31
CA ASN A 62 11.64 -1.06 -26.76
C ASN A 62 10.69 0.01 -27.31
N THR A 63 9.54 0.23 -26.67
CA THR A 63 8.60 1.31 -27.03
C THR A 63 9.26 2.68 -26.84
N ILE A 64 9.99 2.87 -25.75
CA ILE A 64 10.73 4.09 -25.48
C ILE A 64 11.81 4.34 -26.54
N ASN A 65 12.54 3.30 -26.97
CA ASN A 65 13.64 3.45 -27.93
C ASN A 65 13.17 3.58 -29.39
N SER A 66 12.01 3.00 -29.73
CA SER A 66 11.47 3.02 -31.09
C SER A 66 10.70 4.30 -31.43
N TYR A 67 10.16 4.98 -30.41
CA TYR A 67 9.50 6.26 -30.58
C TYR A 67 10.43 7.36 -30.07
N ASN A 68 10.74 8.35 -30.92
CA ASN A 68 11.45 9.57 -30.50
C ASN A 68 10.52 10.46 -29.65
N LEU A 69 10.14 9.95 -28.48
CA LEU A 69 9.13 10.55 -27.61
C LEU A 69 9.64 11.89 -27.08
N GLN A 70 8.73 12.85 -26.98
CA GLN A 70 9.02 14.09 -26.27
C GLN A 70 9.45 13.77 -24.82
N PRO A 71 10.40 14.50 -24.23
CA PRO A 71 10.96 14.20 -22.90
C PRO A 71 9.90 14.04 -21.78
N ILE A 72 8.79 14.78 -21.86
CA ILE A 72 7.66 14.67 -20.92
C ILE A 72 6.89 13.35 -21.05
N VAL A 73 6.72 12.85 -22.28
CA VAL A 73 6.06 11.56 -22.52
C VAL A 73 6.97 10.44 -22.06
N TYR A 74 8.27 10.57 -22.35
CA TYR A 74 9.31 9.65 -21.90
C TYR A 74 9.31 9.46 -20.38
N SER A 75 9.37 10.56 -19.61
CA SER A 75 9.36 10.51 -18.13
C SER A 75 8.10 9.86 -17.57
N THR A 76 6.96 10.12 -18.21
CA THR A 76 5.66 9.59 -17.78
C THR A 76 5.56 8.09 -18.01
N VAL A 77 6.06 7.59 -19.15
CA VAL A 77 6.08 6.16 -19.46
C VAL A 77 6.96 5.39 -18.47
N ILE A 78 8.14 5.92 -18.11
CA ILE A 78 8.99 5.33 -17.08
C ILE A 78 8.28 5.29 -15.73
N ALA A 79 7.64 6.39 -15.32
CA ALA A 79 6.91 6.45 -14.05
C ALA A 79 5.80 5.39 -13.97
N ILE A 80 5.04 5.22 -15.06
CA ILE A 80 3.99 4.18 -15.15
C ILE A 80 4.60 2.78 -15.02
N GLY A 81 5.73 2.52 -15.71
CA GLY A 81 6.45 1.26 -15.60
C GLY A 81 6.91 0.95 -14.16
N LEU A 82 7.41 1.96 -13.44
CA LEU A 82 7.81 1.80 -12.03
C LEU A 82 6.62 1.50 -11.11
N ILE A 83 5.47 2.18 -11.30
CA ILE A 83 4.25 1.89 -10.55
C ILE A 83 3.81 0.44 -10.78
N PHE A 84 3.79 0.00 -12.05
CA PHE A 84 3.43 -1.37 -12.40
C PHE A 84 4.35 -2.39 -11.71
N LYS A 85 5.66 -2.12 -11.70
CA LYS A 85 6.67 -2.97 -11.03
C LYS A 85 6.41 -3.08 -9.52
N ILE A 86 6.08 -1.97 -8.85
CA ILE A 86 5.74 -1.96 -7.41
C ILE A 86 4.48 -2.76 -7.12
N ILE A 87 3.43 -2.62 -7.95
CA ILE A 87 2.17 -3.36 -7.78
C ILE A 87 2.41 -4.86 -7.94
N ALA A 88 3.11 -5.26 -8.99
CA ALA A 88 3.43 -6.67 -9.25
C ALA A 88 4.25 -7.29 -8.11
N LEU A 89 5.27 -6.59 -7.61
CA LEU A 89 6.08 -7.07 -6.49
C LEU A 89 5.25 -7.19 -5.20
N SER A 90 4.37 -6.23 -4.95
CA SER A 90 3.44 -6.27 -3.80
C SER A 90 2.47 -7.45 -3.89
N PHE A 91 2.02 -7.79 -5.10
CA PHE A 91 1.15 -8.94 -5.34
C PHE A 91 1.88 -10.27 -5.07
N ILE A 92 3.12 -10.43 -5.56
CA ILE A 92 3.95 -11.62 -5.30
C ILE A 92 4.17 -11.81 -3.80
N VAL A 93 4.53 -10.73 -3.09
CA VAL A 93 4.73 -10.80 -1.64
C VAL A 93 3.43 -11.22 -0.97
N GLY A 94 2.31 -10.56 -1.29
CA GLY A 94 1.03 -10.82 -0.63
C GLY A 94 0.47 -12.24 -0.83
N ILE A 95 0.65 -12.85 -2.00
CA ILE A 95 0.14 -14.22 -2.25
C ILE A 95 0.83 -15.27 -1.37
N VAL A 96 2.14 -15.11 -1.12
CA VAL A 96 2.91 -16.01 -0.25
C VAL A 96 2.44 -15.90 1.20
N PHE A 97 2.03 -14.70 1.63
CA PHE A 97 1.56 -14.45 2.99
C PHE A 97 0.11 -14.90 3.25
N LEU A 98 -0.62 -15.41 2.25
CA LEU A 98 -1.95 -15.99 2.43
C LEU A 98 -1.93 -17.24 3.34
N GLU A 99 -0.81 -17.96 3.41
CA GLU A 99 -0.72 -19.16 4.24
C GLU A 99 -0.91 -18.84 5.73
N PHE A 100 -0.53 -17.64 6.18
CA PHE A 100 -0.67 -17.20 7.57
C PHE A 100 -2.10 -16.87 7.98
N ILE A 101 -3.04 -16.75 7.03
CA ILE A 101 -4.44 -16.38 7.33
C ILE A 101 -5.42 -17.54 7.21
N TYR A 102 -5.05 -18.68 6.58
CA TYR A 102 -6.02 -19.75 6.31
C TYR A 102 -6.59 -20.43 7.55
N ASN A 103 -5.84 -20.48 8.66
CA ASN A 103 -6.29 -21.05 9.92
C ASN A 103 -7.25 -20.12 10.71
N GLN A 104 -7.50 -18.91 10.20
CA GLN A 104 -8.26 -17.88 10.88
C GLN A 104 -9.63 -17.64 10.23
N ASN A 105 -10.58 -17.06 10.99
CA ASN A 105 -11.90 -16.73 10.47
C ASN A 105 -11.90 -15.37 9.74
N ILE A 106 -11.40 -15.38 8.50
CA ILE A 106 -11.22 -14.18 7.66
C ILE A 106 -12.55 -13.49 7.36
N ASP A 107 -13.64 -14.25 7.17
CA ASP A 107 -14.99 -13.70 6.88
C ASP A 107 -15.49 -12.78 8.01
N GLN A 108 -15.31 -13.19 9.27
CA GLN A 108 -15.68 -12.36 10.43
C GLN A 108 -14.83 -11.09 10.49
N TYR A 109 -13.54 -11.19 10.17
CA TYR A 109 -12.63 -10.05 10.15
C TYR A 109 -13.00 -9.05 9.04
N LEU A 110 -13.27 -9.51 7.82
CA LEU A 110 -13.65 -8.62 6.72
C LEU A 110 -14.99 -7.91 6.98
N LYS A 111 -15.99 -8.59 7.56
CA LYS A 111 -17.26 -7.95 7.97
C LYS A 111 -17.04 -6.83 8.99
N ALA A 112 -16.14 -7.05 9.96
CA ALA A 112 -15.82 -6.03 10.96
C ALA A 112 -15.09 -4.82 10.33
N VAL A 113 -14.17 -5.08 9.38
CA VAL A 113 -13.48 -4.03 8.61
C VAL A 113 -14.47 -3.25 7.76
N GLU A 114 -15.36 -3.91 7.04
CA GLU A 114 -16.39 -3.28 6.21
C GLU A 114 -17.33 -2.39 7.05
N LYS A 115 -17.79 -2.88 8.21
CA LYS A 115 -18.62 -2.09 9.13
C LYS A 115 -17.90 -0.82 9.60
N LYS A 116 -16.60 -0.93 9.90
CA LYS A 116 -15.76 0.21 10.28
C LYS A 116 -15.57 1.19 9.12
N GLU A 117 -15.33 0.69 7.90
CA GLU A 117 -15.17 1.54 6.71
C GLU A 117 -16.47 2.27 6.35
N ASN A 118 -17.60 1.58 6.39
CA ASN A 118 -18.92 2.17 6.17
C ASN A 118 -19.22 3.25 7.21
N TYR A 119 -18.86 3.03 8.48
CA TYR A 119 -18.98 4.05 9.52
C TYR A 119 -18.09 5.26 9.26
N ILE A 120 -16.83 5.04 8.85
CA ILE A 120 -15.88 6.13 8.53
C ILE A 120 -16.37 6.94 7.33
N ASN A 121 -16.84 6.27 6.27
CA ASN A 121 -17.31 6.93 5.06
C ASN A 121 -18.60 7.72 5.31
N LYS A 122 -19.58 7.14 6.02
CA LYS A 122 -20.84 7.81 6.37
C LYS A 122 -20.61 9.10 7.17
N ASN A 123 -19.60 9.12 8.04
CA ASN A 123 -19.29 10.25 8.91
C ASN A 123 -18.12 11.11 8.39
N GLN A 124 -17.62 10.86 7.18
CA GLN A 124 -16.48 11.55 6.57
C GLN A 124 -15.21 11.60 7.46
N LEU A 125 -14.95 10.53 8.21
CA LEU A 125 -13.89 10.45 9.23
C LEU A 125 -12.52 10.02 8.68
N GLN A 126 -12.31 10.12 7.37
CA GLN A 126 -11.10 9.65 6.70
C GLN A 126 -9.85 10.38 7.20
N TRP A 127 -9.94 11.71 7.37
CA TRP A 127 -8.87 12.54 7.91
C TRP A 127 -8.62 12.31 9.41
N TRP A 128 -9.68 12.00 10.15
CA TRP A 128 -9.57 11.57 11.55
C TRP A 128 -8.80 10.24 11.66
N ARG A 129 -9.10 9.27 10.79
CA ARG A 129 -8.37 7.98 10.71
C ARG A 129 -6.89 8.18 10.39
N PHE A 130 -6.58 9.02 9.40
CA PHE A 130 -5.19 9.36 9.05
C PHE A 130 -4.45 10.07 10.21
N LYS A 131 -5.14 10.94 10.96
CA LYS A 131 -4.61 11.56 12.18
C LYS A 131 -4.37 10.56 13.30
N ASN A 132 -5.25 9.57 13.45
CA ASN A 132 -5.18 8.61 14.56
C ASN A 132 -4.20 7.46 14.30
N GLN A 133 -3.58 7.40 13.11
CA GLN A 133 -2.41 6.56 12.86
C GLN A 133 -1.20 7.07 13.62
N LYS A 134 -0.28 6.16 13.94
CA LYS A 134 0.98 6.48 14.63
C LYS A 134 1.77 7.50 13.79
N TRP A 135 2.37 8.50 14.45
CA TRP A 135 3.01 9.64 13.78
C TRP A 135 4.11 9.21 12.79
N TYR A 136 4.90 8.18 13.14
CA TYR A 136 5.95 7.65 12.28
C TYR A 136 5.42 7.01 10.99
N LEU A 137 4.22 6.42 11.02
CA LEU A 137 3.60 5.82 9.83
C LEU A 137 3.19 6.91 8.84
N ARG A 138 2.81 8.08 9.35
CA ARG A 138 2.52 9.25 8.54
C ARG A 138 3.76 9.84 7.89
N VAL A 139 4.83 9.97 8.67
CA VAL A 139 6.15 10.38 8.15
C VAL A 139 6.63 9.40 7.07
N ALA A 140 6.46 8.09 7.28
CA ALA A 140 6.79 7.08 6.28
C ALA A 140 5.97 7.23 4.99
N ILE A 141 4.67 7.55 5.07
CA ILE A 141 3.85 7.84 3.88
C ILE A 141 4.38 9.07 3.14
N TYR A 142 4.68 10.17 3.85
CA TYR A 142 5.25 11.36 3.22
C TYR A 142 6.60 11.10 2.58
N LEU A 143 7.49 10.36 3.25
CA LEU A 143 8.78 9.95 2.70
C LEU A 143 8.62 9.03 1.49
N GLY A 144 7.64 8.13 1.50
CA GLY A 144 7.34 7.26 0.36
C GLY A 144 6.88 8.06 -0.86
N ILE A 145 5.98 9.04 -0.66
CA ILE A 145 5.54 9.95 -1.72
C ILE A 145 6.72 10.78 -2.23
N PHE A 146 7.55 11.32 -1.33
CA PHE A 146 8.74 12.08 -1.69
C PHE A 146 9.71 11.22 -2.51
N ALA A 147 10.04 10.02 -2.04
CA ALA A 147 10.94 9.09 -2.71
C ALA A 147 10.41 8.69 -4.10
N PHE A 148 9.09 8.52 -4.25
CA PHE A 148 8.47 8.27 -5.54
C PHE A 148 8.73 9.41 -6.53
N PHE A 149 8.42 10.66 -6.16
CA PHE A 149 8.65 11.82 -7.02
C PHE A 149 10.14 12.07 -7.27
N PHE A 150 10.99 11.90 -6.25
CA PHE A 150 12.44 12.01 -6.38
C PHE A 150 12.98 11.04 -7.42
N ASN A 151 12.60 9.76 -7.34
CA ASN A 151 13.02 8.75 -8.32
C ASN A 151 12.48 9.05 -9.72
N LEU A 152 11.24 9.57 -9.82
CA LEU A 152 10.66 10.00 -11.08
C LEU A 152 11.48 11.11 -11.73
N PHE A 153 11.80 12.18 -10.98
CA PHE A 153 12.59 13.29 -11.50
C PHE A 153 14.02 12.88 -11.83
N LEU A 154 14.68 12.14 -10.94
CA LEU A 154 16.03 11.65 -11.16
C LEU A 154 16.11 10.74 -12.38
N GLY A 155 15.19 9.78 -12.50
CA GLY A 155 15.14 8.88 -13.66
C GLY A 155 14.89 9.63 -14.98
N SER A 156 14.01 10.63 -14.95
CA SER A 156 13.75 11.49 -16.11
C SER A 156 14.98 12.31 -16.51
N PHE A 157 15.67 12.90 -15.53
CA PHE A 157 16.87 13.68 -15.75
C PHE A 157 18.04 12.83 -16.27
N LEU A 158 18.28 11.66 -15.67
CA LEU A 158 19.31 10.74 -16.13
C LEU A 158 19.05 10.27 -17.56
N SER A 159 17.79 10.04 -17.92
CA SER A 159 17.49 9.70 -19.31
C SER A 159 17.64 10.86 -20.28
N PHE A 160 17.31 12.08 -19.87
CA PHE A 160 17.55 13.26 -20.68
C PHE A 160 19.05 13.40 -20.97
N LEU A 161 19.90 13.17 -19.96
CA LEU A 161 21.35 13.16 -20.15
C LEU A 161 21.82 12.02 -21.07
N ALA A 162 21.23 10.83 -20.96
CA ALA A 162 21.61 9.66 -21.75
C ALA A 162 21.24 9.77 -23.24
N THR A 163 20.29 10.64 -23.60
CA THR A 163 19.80 10.80 -24.98
C THR A 163 20.49 11.91 -25.76
N GLN A 164 21.29 12.76 -25.11
CA GLN A 164 22.02 13.84 -25.76
C GLN A 164 23.53 13.59 -25.78
N THR A 165 24.19 14.01 -26.86
CA THR A 165 25.65 14.13 -26.91
C THR A 165 26.05 15.46 -26.29
N ILE A 166 26.34 15.47 -24.99
CA ILE A 166 26.57 16.68 -24.19
C ILE A 166 28.08 16.85 -23.93
N SER A 167 28.60 18.08 -24.01
CA SER A 167 29.96 18.38 -23.56
C SER A 167 30.06 18.32 -22.02
N ILE A 168 31.27 18.12 -21.46
CA ILE A 168 31.46 18.05 -20.00
C ILE A 168 30.98 19.33 -19.30
N GLU A 169 31.15 20.49 -19.95
CA GLU A 169 30.72 21.78 -19.40
C GLU A 169 29.19 21.92 -19.34
N GLN A 170 28.50 21.50 -20.41
CA GLN A 170 27.04 21.46 -20.45
C GLN A 170 26.45 20.42 -19.47
N LEU A 171 27.14 19.28 -19.29
CA LEU A 171 26.75 18.28 -18.28
C LEU A 171 26.75 18.90 -16.88
N ASN A 172 27.82 19.62 -16.52
CA ASN A 172 27.92 20.29 -15.22
C ASN A 172 26.83 21.36 -15.03
N LEU A 173 26.55 22.16 -16.05
CA LEU A 173 25.46 23.15 -16.01
C LEU A 173 24.10 22.48 -15.78
N ASN A 174 23.79 21.41 -16.51
CA ASN A 174 22.54 20.67 -16.37
C ASN A 174 22.39 20.05 -14.96
N TRP A 175 23.49 19.59 -14.35
CA TRP A 175 23.47 19.11 -12.96
C TRP A 175 23.18 20.23 -11.95
N ILE A 176 23.74 21.43 -12.16
CA ILE A 176 23.47 22.60 -11.30
C ILE A 176 22.00 23.02 -11.43
N GLU A 177 21.45 23.03 -12.64
CA GLU A 177 20.04 23.33 -12.89
C GLU A 177 19.11 22.29 -12.24
N PHE A 178 19.45 21.00 -12.35
CA PHE A 178 18.69 19.93 -11.70
C PHE A 178 18.76 20.03 -10.17
N ASP A 179 19.93 20.32 -9.58
CA ASP A 179 20.05 20.55 -8.13
C ASP A 179 19.18 21.73 -7.66
N SER A 180 19.16 22.83 -8.43
CA SER A 180 18.29 23.98 -8.16
C SER A 180 16.80 23.60 -8.22
N PHE A 181 16.39 22.88 -9.27
CA PHE A 181 15.03 22.34 -9.41
C PHE A 181 14.65 21.45 -8.22
N MET A 182 15.53 20.53 -7.82
CA MET A 182 15.28 19.62 -6.70
C MET A 182 15.14 20.36 -5.37
N LYS A 183 15.95 21.40 -5.13
CA LYS A 183 15.79 22.28 -3.96
C LYS A 183 14.43 22.97 -3.94
N GLN A 184 13.97 23.51 -5.07
CA GLN A 184 12.64 24.12 -5.19
C GLN A 184 11.52 23.09 -4.94
N PHE A 185 11.64 21.89 -5.51
CA PHE A 185 10.70 20.80 -5.28
C PHE A 185 10.63 20.40 -3.81
N ILE A 186 11.77 20.26 -3.12
CA ILE A 186 11.81 19.94 -1.68
C ILE A 186 11.06 21.00 -0.87
N ILE A 187 11.30 22.28 -1.14
CA ILE A 187 10.62 23.39 -0.45
C ILE A 187 9.10 23.32 -0.69
N LEU A 188 8.68 23.18 -1.95
CA LEU A 188 7.26 23.06 -2.31
C LEU A 188 6.60 21.83 -1.69
N PHE A 189 7.31 20.70 -1.62
CA PHE A 189 6.84 19.48 -1.01
C PHE A 189 6.62 19.66 0.50
N ILE A 190 7.59 20.27 1.21
CA ILE A 190 7.47 20.57 2.64
C ILE A 190 6.29 21.51 2.91
N ILE A 191 6.14 22.57 2.11
CA ILE A 191 5.00 23.50 2.22
C ILE A 191 3.68 22.76 1.99
N SER A 192 3.60 21.91 0.97
CA SER A 192 2.40 21.13 0.65
C SER A 192 2.02 20.18 1.80
N VAL A 193 2.99 19.50 2.38
CA VAL A 193 2.78 18.63 3.56
C VAL A 193 2.31 19.45 4.76
N ALA A 194 2.93 20.60 5.02
CA ALA A 194 2.54 21.49 6.12
C ALA A 194 1.11 22.03 5.96
N LEU A 195 0.75 22.48 4.75
CA LEU A 195 -0.62 22.93 4.42
C LEU A 195 -1.63 21.80 4.57
N PHE A 196 -1.30 20.60 4.07
CA PHE A 196 -2.15 19.43 4.21
C PHE A 196 -2.39 19.06 5.68
N GLU A 197 -1.33 19.04 6.50
CA GLU A 197 -1.44 18.85 7.95
C GLU A 197 -2.30 19.93 8.61
N PHE A 198 -2.13 21.20 8.22
CA PHE A 198 -2.87 22.31 8.81
C PHE A 198 -4.35 22.33 8.42
N ILE A 199 -4.68 22.10 7.15
CA ILE A 199 -6.03 22.25 6.59
C ILE A 199 -6.87 20.99 6.82
N LYS A 200 -6.30 19.80 6.67
CA LYS A 200 -7.08 18.54 6.73
C LYS A 200 -6.90 17.81 8.04
N VAL A 201 -5.67 17.73 8.55
CA VAL A 201 -5.33 16.83 9.66
C VAL A 201 -5.56 17.49 11.03
N ARG A 202 -5.26 18.78 11.19
CA ARG A 202 -5.48 19.53 12.45
C ARG A 202 -6.97 19.70 12.80
N PRO A 203 -7.89 20.09 11.89
CA PRO A 203 -9.30 20.27 12.23
C PRO A 203 -9.98 18.95 12.64
N ALA A 204 -9.53 17.83 12.05
CA ALA A 204 -9.98 16.49 12.43
C ALA A 204 -9.63 16.10 13.87
N ARG A 205 -8.80 16.87 14.61
CA ARG A 205 -8.49 16.64 16.03
C ARG A 205 -9.65 16.98 16.97
N LYS A 206 -10.54 17.89 16.58
CA LYS A 206 -11.63 18.38 17.43
C LYS A 206 -12.84 17.43 17.45
N VAL A 207 -12.89 16.48 16.52
CA VAL A 207 -13.94 15.46 16.46
C VAL A 207 -13.64 14.38 17.51
N GLN A 208 -14.17 14.56 18.73
CA GLN A 208 -14.19 13.49 19.72
C GLN A 208 -15.27 12.48 19.31
N LEU A 209 -14.85 11.27 18.95
CA LEU A 209 -15.76 10.20 18.57
C LEU A 209 -15.84 9.17 19.70
N LYS A 210 -17.06 8.87 20.15
CA LYS A 210 -17.36 7.61 20.84
C LYS A 210 -17.29 6.48 19.82
N ILE A 211 -16.08 6.11 19.41
CA ILE A 211 -15.88 4.97 18.52
C ILE A 211 -16.12 3.73 19.37
N PRO A 212 -17.09 2.86 19.04
CA PRO A 212 -17.16 1.56 19.68
C PRO A 212 -15.81 0.87 19.46
N LYS A 213 -15.14 0.45 20.53
CA LYS A 213 -13.87 -0.29 20.42
C LYS A 213 -14.14 -1.57 19.63
N PHE A 214 -13.78 -1.55 18.36
CA PHE A 214 -13.70 -2.77 17.56
C PHE A 214 -12.42 -3.50 18.01
N ASP A 215 -12.52 -4.31 19.07
CA ASP A 215 -11.44 -5.19 19.49
C ASP A 215 -11.30 -6.31 18.45
N PHE A 216 -10.30 -6.19 17.59
CA PHE A 216 -9.99 -7.21 16.58
C PHE A 216 -9.19 -8.38 17.14
N ASP A 217 -8.46 -8.17 18.25
CA ASP A 217 -7.57 -9.18 18.83
C ASP A 217 -8.32 -10.25 19.65
N LYS A 218 -9.47 -9.91 20.26
CA LYS A 218 -10.21 -10.85 21.12
C LYS A 218 -10.89 -12.02 20.38
N ASN A 219 -11.09 -11.90 19.07
CA ASN A 219 -11.71 -12.98 18.27
C ASN A 219 -10.69 -13.90 17.60
N VAL A 220 -9.39 -13.62 17.73
CA VAL A 220 -8.31 -14.43 17.16
C VAL A 220 -7.79 -15.47 18.16
N ASP A 221 -7.91 -15.20 19.46
CA ASP A 221 -7.39 -16.06 20.53
C ASP A 221 -8.36 -17.14 21.03
N ASN A 222 -9.65 -17.10 20.65
CA ASN A 222 -10.67 -18.01 21.20
C ASN A 222 -10.75 -19.40 20.54
N ASN A 223 -9.70 -19.84 19.84
CA ASN A 223 -9.60 -21.21 19.30
C ASN A 223 -8.51 -22.05 20.00
N ALA A 224 -8.19 -21.72 21.26
CA ALA A 224 -7.54 -22.64 22.18
C ALA A 224 -8.51 -22.90 23.34
N ASP A 225 -9.24 -24.01 23.24
CA ASP A 225 -9.92 -24.74 24.30
C ASP A 225 -10.58 -23.91 25.42
N THR A 226 -11.90 -23.74 25.32
CA THR A 226 -12.81 -23.90 26.48
C THR A 226 -14.27 -23.87 26.03
N ASN A 227 -14.96 -24.99 26.26
CA ASN A 227 -16.41 -24.96 26.49
C ASN A 227 -16.69 -24.05 27.69
N ILE A 228 -17.70 -23.16 27.58
CA ILE A 228 -18.77 -22.91 28.57
C ILE A 228 -19.60 -21.69 28.12
N LEU A 229 -20.91 -21.97 27.94
CA LEU A 229 -22.09 -21.18 28.26
C LEU A 229 -21.98 -19.64 28.48
N SER A 230 -22.87 -18.95 27.75
CA SER A 230 -23.69 -17.80 28.18
C SER A 230 -23.01 -16.56 28.79
N SER A 231 -23.07 -15.46 28.05
CA SER A 231 -23.54 -14.19 28.63
C SER A 231 -24.16 -13.29 27.55
N SER A 232 -25.50 -13.33 27.53
CA SER A 232 -26.41 -12.20 27.36
C SER A 232 -25.95 -11.03 26.49
N SER A 233 -26.59 -10.94 25.32
CA SER A 233 -27.14 -9.68 24.81
C SER A 233 -27.66 -8.82 25.96
N ASN A 234 -27.08 -7.64 26.16
CA ASN A 234 -27.70 -6.45 26.76
C ASN A 234 -26.63 -5.35 26.76
N ASP A 235 -26.71 -4.46 25.77
CA ASP A 235 -26.48 -3.04 26.03
C ASP A 235 -27.19 -2.28 24.92
N ASP A 236 -28.47 -2.07 25.22
CA ASP A 236 -29.44 -1.34 24.46
C ASP A 236 -28.96 0.08 24.15
N LEU A 237 -29.32 0.47 22.93
CA LEU A 237 -29.65 1.82 22.52
C LEU A 237 -30.42 2.56 23.63
N LYS A 238 -29.73 3.42 24.38
CA LYS A 238 -30.39 4.54 25.07
C LYS A 238 -30.40 5.73 24.13
N GLU A 239 -31.49 5.86 23.39
CA GLU A 239 -32.01 7.16 22.99
C GLU A 239 -32.21 8.02 24.25
N LYS A 240 -31.77 9.27 24.18
CA LYS A 240 -32.22 10.30 25.10
C LYS A 240 -32.85 11.41 24.26
N ASN A 241 -34.13 11.63 24.55
CA ASN A 241 -34.93 12.81 24.20
C ASN A 241 -34.20 14.11 24.45
#